data_AF-A0A1C5AIE2-F1
#
_entry.id   AF-A0A1C5AIE2-F1
#
_cell.length_a   1.000
_cell.length_b   1.000
_cell.length_c   1.000
_cell.angle_alpha   90.00
_cell.angle_beta   90.00
_cell.angle_gamma   90.00
#
_symmetry.space_group_name_H-M   'P 1'
#
loop_
_entity.id
_entity.type
_entity.pdbx_description
1 polymer ?
#
loop_
_entity_poly.entity_id
_entity_poly.type
_entity_poly.pdbx_seq_one_letter_code
_entity_poly.pdbx_strand_id
1 'polypeptide(L)'
;MGTLSRADALKAQQLAEQRYALAFDTKFSAAADLARLQAAEAAPDLIAAAVESLSRATALVTDARAALDQASNVHRVAWRGARP
;
A
#
# COMPACT_ATOMS: atom_id res chain seq x y z
N MET A 1 -6.23 8.65 25.68
CA MET A 1 -5.50 7.87 24.66
C MET A 1 -4.03 7.90 25.02
N GLY A 2 -3.44 6.75 25.36
CA GLY A 2 -2.01 6.68 25.67
C GLY A 2 -1.19 7.01 24.41
N THR A 3 -0.24 7.93 24.54
CA THR A 3 0.72 8.21 23.46
C THR A 3 1.58 6.98 23.24
N LEU A 4 1.62 6.46 22.00
CA LEU A 4 2.54 5.40 21.59
C LEU A 4 3.97 5.83 21.93
N SER A 5 4.78 4.88 22.44
CA SER A 5 6.21 5.14 22.66
C SER A 5 6.88 5.45 21.31
N ARG A 6 8.00 6.19 21.31
CA ARG A 6 8.74 6.49 20.06
C ARG A 6 9.13 5.22 19.31
N ALA A 7 9.53 4.18 20.04
CA ALA A 7 9.89 2.90 19.47
C ALA A 7 8.69 2.22 18.80
N ASP A 8 7.51 2.26 19.42
CA ASP A 8 6.30 1.66 18.84
C ASP A 8 5.78 2.48 17.66
N ALA A 9 5.88 3.81 17.71
CA ALA A 9 5.53 4.68 16.59
C ALA A 9 6.45 4.46 15.38
N LEU A 10 7.75 4.24 15.60
CA LEU A 10 8.70 3.87 14.55
C LEU A 10 8.39 2.49 13.95
N LYS A 11 8.13 1.47 14.78
CA LYS A 11 7.73 0.13 14.30
C LYS A 11 6.43 0.17 13.48
N ALA A 12 5.44 0.95 13.93
CA ALA A 12 4.18 1.13 13.23
C ALA A 12 4.39 1.78 11.85
N GLN A 13 5.25 2.80 11.76
CA GLN A 13 5.62 3.42 10.48
C GLN A 13 6.29 2.41 9.55
N GLN A 14 7.32 1.70 10.03
CA GLN A 14 8.04 0.71 9.22
C GLN A 14 7.13 -0.41 8.69
N LEU A 15 6.20 -0.89 9.53
CA LEU A 15 5.21 -1.88 9.10
C LEU A 15 4.28 -1.32 8.01
N ALA A 16 3.85 -0.06 8.14
CA ALA A 16 3.02 0.59 7.13
C ALA A 16 3.79 0.80 5.81
N GLU A 17 5.09 1.12 5.87
CA GLU A 17 5.96 1.21 4.69
C GLU A 17 6.08 -0.12 3.96
N GLN A 18 6.32 -1.21 4.70
CA GLN A 18 6.38 -2.57 4.12
C GLN A 18 5.06 -2.98 3.47
N ARG A 19 3.93 -2.68 4.13
CA ARG A 19 2.60 -2.97 3.57
C ARG A 19 2.33 -2.17 2.29
N TYR A 20 2.73 -0.90 2.27
CA TYR A 20 2.61 -0.07 1.08
C TYR A 20 3.45 -0.61 -0.07
N ALA A 21 4.71 -0.99 0.19
CA ALA A 21 5.59 -1.59 -0.81
C ALA A 21 4.98 -2.88 -1.40
N LEU A 22 4.50 -3.80 -0.55
CA LEU A 22 3.87 -5.04 -1.00
C LEU A 22 2.60 -4.79 -1.84
N ALA A 23 1.77 -3.82 -1.44
CA ALA A 23 0.59 -3.43 -2.21
C ALA A 23 0.99 -2.89 -3.60
N PHE A 24 2.06 -2.09 -3.65
CA PHE A 24 2.57 -1.53 -4.89
C PHE A 24 3.08 -2.63 -5.83
N ASP A 25 3.85 -3.60 -5.32
CA ASP A 25 4.31 -4.76 -6.09
C ASP A 25 3.15 -5.62 -6.60
N THR A 26 2.09 -5.76 -5.80
CA THR A 26 0.87 -6.46 -6.21
C THR A 26 0.18 -5.75 -7.37
N LYS A 27 0.05 -4.41 -7.30
CA LYS A 27 -0.50 -3.61 -8.40
C LYS A 27 0.34 -3.72 -9.65
N PHE A 28 1.67 -3.67 -9.52
CA PHE A 28 2.58 -3.82 -10.64
C PHE A 28 2.42 -5.19 -11.32
N SER A 29 2.36 -6.25 -10.53
CA SER A 29 2.16 -7.62 -11.04
C SER A 29 0.83 -7.76 -11.77
N ALA A 30 -0.28 -7.24 -11.20
CA ALA A 30 -1.58 -7.25 -11.84
C ALA A 30 -1.62 -6.45 -13.15
N ALA A 31 -0.91 -5.33 -13.23
CA ALA A 31 -0.78 -4.56 -14.47
C ALA A 31 0.01 -5.32 -15.54
N ALA A 32 1.08 -6.00 -15.15
CA ALA A 32 1.86 -6.85 -16.05
C ALA A 32 1.04 -8.05 -16.56
N ASP A 33 0.22 -8.66 -15.71
CA ASP A 33 -0.70 -9.74 -16.10
C ASP A 33 -1.72 -9.27 -17.14
N LEU A 34 -2.36 -8.13 -16.91
CA LEU A 34 -3.30 -7.54 -17.86
C LEU A 34 -2.62 -7.24 -19.21
N ALA A 35 -1.42 -6.65 -19.20
CA ALA A 35 -0.66 -6.36 -20.40
C ALA A 35 -0.31 -7.65 -21.19
N ARG A 36 0.07 -8.73 -20.48
CA ARG A 36 0.32 -10.03 -21.11
C ARG A 36 -0.93 -10.62 -21.76
N LEU A 37 -2.08 -10.56 -21.08
CA LEU A 37 -3.35 -11.05 -21.62
C LEU A 37 -3.80 -10.25 -22.84
N GLN A 38 -3.65 -8.93 -22.80
CA GLN A 38 -3.94 -8.06 -23.95
C GLN A 38 -3.03 -8.36 -25.14
N ALA A 39 -1.73 -8.54 -24.91
CA ALA A 39 -0.76 -8.87 -25.96
C ALA A 39 -1.00 -10.27 -26.56
N ALA A 40 -1.54 -11.20 -25.78
CA ALA A 40 -1.92 -12.53 -26.23
C ALA A 40 -3.31 -12.61 -26.88
N GLU A 41 -4.00 -11.47 -27.03
CA GLU A 41 -5.40 -11.41 -27.50
C GLU A 41 -6.31 -12.39 -26.76
N ALA A 42 -6.12 -12.47 -25.43
CA ALA A 42 -6.86 -13.39 -24.59
C ALA A 42 -8.38 -13.14 -24.65
N ALA A 43 -9.15 -14.16 -24.27
CA ALA A 43 -10.59 -14.07 -24.25
C ALA A 43 -11.08 -12.88 -23.39
N PRO A 44 -12.17 -12.17 -23.81
CA PRO A 44 -12.63 -10.96 -23.13
C PRO A 44 -12.94 -11.13 -21.64
N ASP A 45 -13.39 -12.30 -21.22
CA ASP A 45 -13.68 -12.65 -19.83
C ASP A 45 -12.40 -12.71 -18.97
N LEU A 46 -11.30 -13.23 -19.51
CA LEU A 46 -10.00 -13.22 -18.84
C LEU A 46 -9.45 -11.80 -18.69
N ILE A 47 -9.61 -10.97 -19.72
CA ILE A 47 -9.24 -9.56 -19.67
C ILE A 47 -10.06 -8.82 -18.60
N ALA A 48 -11.38 -9.05 -18.55
CA ALA A 48 -12.25 -8.46 -17.55
C ALA A 48 -11.82 -8.85 -16.12
N ALA A 49 -11.56 -10.13 -15.88
CA ALA A 49 -11.08 -10.61 -14.58
C ALA A 49 -9.73 -9.98 -14.18
N ALA A 50 -8.81 -9.78 -15.14
CA ALA A 50 -7.53 -9.13 -14.89
C ALA A 50 -7.68 -7.63 -14.60
N VAL A 51 -8.59 -6.93 -15.28
CA VAL A 51 -8.95 -5.53 -14.98
C VAL A 51 -9.52 -5.39 -13.57
N GLU A 52 -10.41 -6.29 -13.16
CA GLU A 52 -10.92 -6.30 -11.78
C GLU A 52 -9.80 -6.55 -10.76
N SER A 53 -8.88 -7.46 -11.06
CA SER A 53 -7.70 -7.72 -10.20
C SER A 53 -6.84 -6.47 -10.05
N LEU A 54 -6.54 -5.77 -11.15
CA LEU A 54 -5.80 -4.52 -11.13
C LEU A 54 -6.53 -3.41 -10.37
N SER A 55 -7.86 -3.33 -10.49
CA SER A 55 -8.70 -2.40 -9.75
C SER A 55 -8.60 -2.63 -8.24
N ARG A 56 -8.76 -3.89 -7.79
CA ARG A 56 -8.58 -4.28 -6.38
C ARG A 56 -7.18 -3.97 -5.86
N ALA A 57 -6.15 -4.28 -6.63
CA ALA A 57 -4.76 -3.98 -6.25
C ALA A 57 -4.52 -2.46 -6.15
N THR A 58 -5.14 -1.66 -7.02
CA THR A 58 -5.06 -0.20 -6.96
C THR A 58 -5.75 0.38 -5.73
N ALA A 59 -6.91 -0.17 -5.35
CA ALA A 59 -7.58 0.19 -4.10
C ALA A 59 -6.69 -0.13 -2.88
N LEU A 60 -6.10 -1.32 -2.86
CA LEU A 60 -5.17 -1.73 -1.79
C LEU A 60 -3.97 -0.78 -1.64
N VAL A 61 -3.39 -0.33 -2.76
CA VAL A 61 -2.30 0.68 -2.73
C VAL A 61 -2.78 1.99 -2.10
N THR A 62 -4.00 2.42 -2.43
CA THR A 62 -4.59 3.65 -1.90
C THR A 62 -4.79 3.55 -0.38
N ASP A 63 -5.35 2.43 0.07
CA ASP A 63 -5.58 2.18 1.50
C ASP A 63 -4.27 2.07 2.27
N ALA A 64 -3.29 1.33 1.73
CA ALA A 64 -1.97 1.20 2.33
C ALA A 64 -1.25 2.55 2.40
N ARG A 65 -1.43 3.41 1.39
CA ARG A 65 -0.88 4.77 1.40
C ARG A 65 -1.50 5.61 2.51
N ALA A 66 -2.82 5.59 2.64
CA ALA A 66 -3.52 6.32 3.69
C ALA A 66 -3.08 5.85 5.09
N ALA A 67 -2.90 4.53 5.28
CA ALA A 67 -2.38 3.97 6.53
C ALA A 67 -0.94 4.42 6.82
N LEU A 68 -0.08 4.47 5.80
CA LEU A 68 1.28 4.98 5.93
C LEU A 68 1.32 6.47 6.30
N ASP A 69 0.48 7.29 5.68
CA ASP A 69 0.40 8.72 5.99
C ASP A 69 -0.08 8.94 7.45
N GLN A 70 -1.02 8.12 7.93
CA GLN A 70 -1.44 8.12 9.34
C GLN A 70 -0.30 7.70 10.28
N ALA A 71 0.39 6.60 10.01
CA ALA A 71 1.49 6.11 10.83
C ALA A 71 2.66 7.10 10.87
N SER A 72 2.96 7.74 9.74
CA SER A 72 3.98 8.80 9.62
C SER A 72 3.61 10.02 10.46
N ASN A 73 2.33 10.39 10.52
CA ASN A 73 1.87 11.48 11.36
C ASN A 73 2.01 11.15 12.85
N VAL A 74 1.63 9.94 13.26
CA VAL A 74 1.79 9.46 14.65
C VAL A 74 3.27 9.47 15.05
N HIS A 75 4.15 8.97 14.19
CA HIS A 75 5.60 9.06 14.39
C HIS A 75 6.04 10.51 14.59
N ARG A 76 5.69 11.42 13.67
CA ARG A 76 6.05 12.84 13.79
C ARG A 76 5.60 13.48 15.10
N VAL A 77 4.39 13.17 15.58
CA VAL A 77 3.86 13.67 16.87
C VAL A 77 4.68 13.13 18.05
N ALA A 78 5.02 11.83 18.04
CA ALA A 78 5.84 11.21 19.09
C ALA A 78 7.24 11.84 19.21
N TRP A 79 7.78 12.40 18.12
CA TRP A 79 9.06 13.09 18.09
C TRP A 79 8.97 14.60 18.36
N ARG A 80 7.83 15.25 18.12
CA ARG A 80 7.63 16.69 18.43
C ARG A 80 7.54 17.01 19.92
N GLY A 81 7.12 16.06 20.76
CA GLY A 81 7.12 16.21 22.22
C GLY A 81 8.51 16.23 22.86
N ALA A 82 9.56 16.09 22.04
CA ALA A 82 10.96 16.04 22.44
C ALA A 82 11.67 17.33 22.01
N ARG A 83 11.47 18.44 22.73
CA ARG A 83 12.47 19.52 22.67
C ARG A 83 13.65 19.11 23.56
N PRO A 84 14.91 19.38 23.16
CA PRO A 84 16.06 19.25 24.04
C PRO A 84 15.89 20.05 25.33
#